data_AF-E1Z8P4-F1
#
_entry.id   AF-E1Z8P4-F1
#
_cell.length_a   1.000
_cell.length_b   1.000
_cell.length_c   1.000
_cell.angle_alpha   90.00
_cell.angle_beta   90.00
_cell.angle_gamma   90.00
#
_symmetry.space_group_name_H-M   'P 1'
#
loop_
_entity.id
_entity.type
_entity.pdbx_description
1 polymer ?
#
loop_
_entity_poly.entity_id
_entity_poly.type
_entity_poly.pdbx_seq_one_letter_code
_entity_poly.pdbx_strand_id
1 'polypeptide(L)'
;MLCRPLPVFPLFRHTAARSWCSCGHRLAAAAAGAPNTACAATAATAAQATAATASDQWPGLHEWRLADADLRTVWGAKGPVPPQADERGTAAAAFEPAGLPASLAACGREVLLSADPRRKAALTFAAWRAFKAGTLPIGTADPLEGPPARPAKPELVPPRQIPSMDKSTLPKSVYMLHNLTHVELNAVDLAWDTVVRFSAFGLPADFYSDFARVADDESRHLSWCLQRLEELGFEYGCMPAHDLLWEGCQLSQHDLGARLAVVPMGQEARGLDAGDRLAKRLVGMGDNRTAAIVRRIATEERAHVAVGVAWFSRICAALGVEPGPSFQKLLLTLTPGLLKGPYNDAERQEVGLPQQWYFTALWEPDLRQAAAEVLAAAERGGQPAPLPASMRSGTALAPVREPEKLRQLAARLAAVLDLELAASRPA
;
A
#
# COMPACT_ATOMS: atom_id res chain seq x y z
N MET A 1 55.72 -12.69 -4.47
CA MET A 1 56.43 -11.94 -3.41
C MET A 1 55.47 -10.87 -2.90
N LEU A 2 54.65 -11.19 -1.89
CA LEU A 2 54.87 -10.91 -0.46
C LEU A 2 54.83 -9.40 -0.13
N CYS A 3 53.67 -8.93 0.34
CA CYS A 3 53.60 -7.79 1.25
C CYS A 3 52.72 -8.16 2.45
N ARG A 4 53.30 -7.92 3.63
CA ARG A 4 52.86 -8.30 4.98
C ARG A 4 51.74 -7.37 5.53
N PRO A 5 51.05 -7.79 6.61
CA PRO A 5 49.88 -7.11 7.19
C PRO A 5 50.17 -6.32 8.50
N LEU A 6 49.10 -5.75 9.07
CA LEU A 6 48.81 -5.28 10.46
C LEU A 6 48.63 -3.74 10.62
N PRO A 7 47.92 -3.21 11.66
CA PRO A 7 47.37 -3.86 12.87
C PRO A 7 45.90 -3.48 13.27
N VAL A 8 45.46 -4.10 14.38
CA VAL A 8 44.17 -3.97 15.10
C VAL A 8 44.37 -3.25 16.44
N PHE A 9 43.27 -2.70 17.01
CA PHE A 9 42.97 -2.27 18.40
C PHE A 9 43.17 -0.77 18.77
N PRO A 10 42.51 -0.20 19.83
CA PRO A 10 41.71 -0.84 20.89
C PRO A 10 40.35 -0.23 21.32
N LEU A 11 39.68 -1.03 22.15
CA LEU A 11 38.55 -0.81 23.05
C LEU A 11 38.74 0.33 24.08
N PHE A 12 37.62 0.94 24.50
CA PHE A 12 37.50 1.57 25.83
C PHE A 12 36.33 0.96 26.62
N ARG A 13 36.65 0.48 27.82
CA ARG A 13 35.73 0.15 28.92
C ARG A 13 35.63 1.37 29.83
N HIS A 14 34.45 1.67 30.36
CA HIS A 14 34.33 2.19 31.72
C HIS A 14 33.17 1.54 32.47
N THR A 15 33.53 1.01 33.62
CA THR A 15 32.74 0.42 34.69
C THR A 15 32.16 1.48 35.61
N ALA A 16 30.94 1.29 36.09
CA ALA A 16 30.59 1.54 37.51
C ALA A 16 29.28 0.84 37.87
N ALA A 17 29.35 -0.03 38.87
CA ALA A 17 28.23 -0.64 39.57
C ALA A 17 28.19 -0.08 41.00
N ARG A 18 26.98 0.01 41.58
CA ARG A 18 26.60 0.01 43.02
C ARG A 18 25.06 0.16 43.03
N SER A 19 24.23 -0.86 43.27
CA SER A 19 23.98 -1.65 44.49
C SER A 19 23.31 -0.85 45.62
N TRP A 20 22.01 -1.09 45.90
CA TRP A 20 21.47 -1.66 47.16
C TRP A 20 20.00 -1.29 47.49
N CYS A 21 19.28 -2.35 47.85
CA CYS A 21 18.35 -2.50 48.97
C CYS A 21 16.89 -1.99 48.93
N SER A 22 16.07 -2.88 49.49
CA SER A 22 14.64 -2.91 49.76
C SER A 22 14.20 -1.97 50.88
N CYS A 23 12.92 -1.56 50.88
CA CYS A 23 11.94 -1.79 51.97
C CYS A 23 10.60 -1.13 51.58
N GLY A 24 9.47 -1.74 51.99
CA GLY A 24 8.13 -1.25 51.70
C GLY A 24 7.61 -0.20 52.68
N HIS A 25 6.48 0.42 52.33
CA HIS A 25 5.47 0.85 53.29
C HIS A 25 4.09 0.91 52.64
N ARG A 26 3.11 0.34 53.34
CA ARG A 26 1.67 0.54 53.13
C ARG A 26 1.30 1.95 53.56
N LEU A 27 0.38 2.59 52.85
CA LEU A 27 -0.55 3.56 53.41
C LEU A 27 -1.92 3.41 52.72
N ALA A 28 -2.95 3.31 53.55
CA ALA A 28 -4.35 3.33 53.19
C ALA A 28 -4.94 4.70 53.53
N ALA A 29 -5.79 5.25 52.67
CA ALA A 29 -6.81 6.27 52.96
C ALA A 29 -7.76 6.32 51.75
N ALA A 30 -8.99 5.81 51.87
CA ALA A 30 -10.20 6.51 52.33
C ALA A 30 -10.89 7.31 51.22
N ALA A 31 -12.14 6.94 50.96
CA ALA A 31 -13.01 7.42 49.90
C ALA A 31 -13.67 8.78 50.24
N ALA A 32 -13.92 9.59 49.20
CA ALA A 32 -14.99 10.58 49.18
C ALA A 32 -15.45 10.79 47.72
N GLY A 33 -16.75 10.67 47.48
CA GLY A 33 -17.36 10.73 46.15
C GLY A 33 -17.60 12.16 45.64
N ALA A 34 -17.57 12.30 44.31
CA ALA A 34 -18.09 13.45 43.55
C ALA A 34 -18.47 12.99 42.13
N PRO A 35 -19.40 13.68 41.43
CA PRO A 35 -20.33 13.06 40.48
C PRO A 35 -19.80 12.92 39.05
N ASN A 36 -20.33 11.89 38.38
CA ASN A 36 -20.37 11.60 36.94
C ASN A 36 -19.71 12.63 35.99
N THR A 37 -18.44 12.42 35.67
CA THR A 37 -17.67 13.13 34.61
C THR A 37 -17.63 12.38 33.26
N ALA A 38 -18.40 11.31 33.11
CA ALA A 38 -18.35 10.41 31.95
C ALA A 38 -18.73 11.07 30.60
N CYS A 39 -19.48 12.16 30.60
CA CYS A 39 -19.91 12.86 29.37
C CYS A 39 -18.87 13.89 28.86
N ALA A 40 -18.04 14.44 29.75
CA ALA A 40 -17.02 15.43 29.37
C ALA A 40 -15.72 14.76 28.87
N ALA A 41 -15.38 13.59 29.43
CA ALA A 41 -14.20 12.82 29.04
C ALA A 41 -14.30 12.22 27.62
N THR A 42 -15.52 11.89 27.17
CA THR A 42 -15.81 11.38 25.81
C THR A 42 -15.75 12.46 24.74
N ALA A 43 -16.16 13.69 25.06
CA ALA A 43 -16.03 14.84 24.16
C ALA A 43 -14.56 15.30 24.00
N ALA A 44 -13.78 15.26 25.09
CA ALA A 44 -12.36 15.62 25.06
C ALA A 44 -11.48 14.60 24.31
N THR A 45 -11.81 13.30 24.39
CA THR A 45 -11.15 12.25 23.60
C THR A 45 -11.51 12.32 22.12
N ALA A 46 -12.77 12.63 21.78
CA ALA A 46 -13.16 12.88 20.39
C ALA A 46 -12.44 14.12 19.80
N ALA A 47 -12.27 15.19 20.58
CA ALA A 47 -11.57 16.40 20.16
C ALA A 47 -10.03 16.23 20.06
N GLN A 48 -9.43 15.32 20.82
CA GLN A 48 -8.01 14.95 20.67
C GLN A 48 -7.79 13.95 19.53
N ALA A 49 -8.75 13.07 19.26
CA ALA A 49 -8.74 12.18 18.09
C ALA A 49 -8.91 12.94 16.77
N THR A 50 -9.68 14.05 16.75
CA THR A 50 -9.81 14.90 15.56
C THR A 50 -8.54 15.70 15.25
N ALA A 51 -7.73 16.06 16.26
CA ALA A 51 -6.45 16.76 16.06
C ALA A 51 -5.38 15.90 15.35
N ALA A 52 -5.49 14.57 15.41
CA ALA A 52 -4.55 13.63 14.77
C ALA A 52 -4.81 13.41 13.26
N THR A 53 -5.84 14.02 12.67
CA THR A 53 -6.30 13.63 11.31
C THR A 53 -5.62 14.38 10.16
N ALA A 54 -5.15 15.61 10.40
CA ALA A 54 -4.44 16.42 9.42
C ALA A 54 -2.93 16.57 9.68
N SER A 55 -2.49 16.49 10.94
CA SER A 55 -1.10 16.75 11.37
C SER A 55 -0.11 15.62 11.04
N ASP A 56 -0.60 14.40 10.80
CA ASP A 56 0.24 13.20 10.63
C ASP A 56 0.30 12.68 9.19
N GLN A 57 -0.26 13.43 8.22
CA GLN A 57 -0.18 13.05 6.81
C GLN A 57 1.21 13.37 6.25
N TRP A 58 1.71 12.51 5.36
CA TRP A 58 2.93 12.78 4.60
C TRP A 58 2.80 14.14 3.88
N PRO A 59 3.74 15.09 4.07
CA PRO A 59 3.61 16.44 3.50
C PRO A 59 3.42 16.44 1.97
N GLY A 60 4.04 15.48 1.28
CA GLY A 60 3.94 15.33 -0.17
C GLY A 60 2.56 14.84 -0.65
N LEU A 61 1.67 14.40 0.23
CA LEU A 61 0.36 13.87 -0.18
C LEU A 61 -0.58 14.95 -0.72
N HIS A 62 -0.48 16.19 -0.21
CA HIS A 62 -1.28 17.30 -0.71
C HIS A 62 -0.83 17.73 -2.12
N GLU A 63 0.47 17.94 -2.30
CA GLU A 63 1.08 18.22 -3.61
C GLU A 63 0.83 17.08 -4.59
N TRP A 64 0.94 15.84 -4.06
CA TRP A 64 0.24 14.61 -4.41
C TRP A 64 -1.02 14.93 -5.20
N ARG A 65 -2.13 15.02 -4.46
CA ARG A 65 -3.50 15.18 -4.97
C ARG A 65 -3.69 16.33 -5.96
N LEU A 66 -3.00 17.45 -5.76
CA LEU A 66 -3.16 18.65 -6.59
C LEU A 66 -2.49 18.56 -7.95
N ALA A 67 -1.46 17.73 -8.12
CA ALA A 67 -0.75 17.66 -9.39
C ALA A 67 -1.68 17.26 -10.55
N ASP A 68 -1.36 17.76 -11.74
CA ASP A 68 -2.01 17.39 -13.00
C ASP A 68 -1.70 15.93 -13.37
N ALA A 69 -2.44 15.40 -14.34
CA ALA A 69 -2.16 14.08 -14.90
C ALA A 69 -0.74 14.06 -15.49
N ASP A 70 0.09 13.11 -15.04
CA ASP A 70 1.46 12.98 -15.52
C ASP A 70 1.47 12.24 -16.85
N LEU A 71 1.80 12.96 -17.92
CA LEU A 71 1.79 12.40 -19.28
C LEU A 71 3.08 11.65 -19.63
N ARG A 72 4.04 11.52 -18.70
CA ARG A 72 5.36 10.91 -18.96
C ARG A 72 5.33 9.38 -18.99
N THR A 73 4.54 8.82 -19.89
CA THR A 73 4.29 7.36 -19.98
C THR A 73 5.42 6.57 -20.67
N VAL A 74 6.46 7.24 -21.18
CA VAL A 74 7.59 6.61 -21.90
C VAL A 74 8.89 6.92 -21.19
N TRP A 75 9.82 5.96 -21.13
CA TRP A 75 11.16 6.19 -20.62
C TRP A 75 12.12 6.62 -21.73
N GLY A 76 12.48 7.90 -21.77
CA GLY A 76 13.42 8.48 -22.74
C GLY A 76 14.88 8.22 -22.40
N ALA A 77 15.80 8.94 -23.06
CA ALA A 77 17.25 8.76 -22.87
C ALA A 77 17.73 9.13 -21.45
N LYS A 78 17.09 10.14 -20.82
CA LYS A 78 17.51 10.69 -19.52
C LYS A 78 16.48 10.49 -18.39
N GLY A 79 15.36 9.82 -18.66
CA GLY A 79 14.26 9.67 -17.71
C GLY A 79 12.89 9.66 -18.38
N PRO A 80 11.81 9.69 -17.60
CA PRO A 80 10.45 9.64 -18.11
C PRO A 80 10.11 10.91 -18.91
N VAL A 81 9.48 10.73 -20.07
CA VAL A 81 9.08 11.76 -21.02
C VAL A 81 7.68 11.45 -21.56
N PRO A 82 6.92 12.45 -22.03
CA PRO A 82 5.69 12.19 -22.76
C PRO A 82 5.97 11.40 -24.04
N PRO A 83 5.01 10.62 -24.55
CA PRO A 83 5.14 9.95 -25.83
C PRO A 83 5.36 10.99 -26.94
N GLN A 84 6.37 10.78 -27.77
CA GLN A 84 6.64 11.65 -28.93
C GLN A 84 5.73 11.23 -30.09
N ALA A 85 5.21 12.22 -30.82
CA ALA A 85 4.62 11.96 -32.14
C ALA A 85 5.70 11.40 -33.07
N ASP A 86 5.43 10.33 -33.82
CA ASP A 86 6.36 9.89 -34.85
C ASP A 86 6.44 10.91 -36.01
N GLU A 87 7.36 10.74 -36.95
CA GLU A 87 7.55 11.63 -38.11
C GLU A 87 6.30 11.76 -39.01
N ARG A 88 5.28 10.91 -38.82
CA ARG A 88 3.98 10.95 -39.51
C ARG A 88 2.87 11.59 -38.68
N GLY A 89 3.20 12.16 -37.52
CA GLY A 89 2.23 12.75 -36.59
C GLY A 89 1.38 11.70 -35.86
N THR A 90 1.68 10.41 -36.01
CA THR A 90 1.05 9.33 -35.24
C THR A 90 1.95 9.01 -34.06
N ALA A 91 1.61 9.48 -32.86
CA ALA A 91 2.23 8.94 -31.64
C ALA A 91 2.21 7.41 -31.73
N ALA A 92 3.34 6.74 -31.46
CA ALA A 92 3.45 5.28 -31.51
C ALA A 92 2.22 4.68 -30.83
N ALA A 93 1.30 4.11 -31.64
CA ALA A 93 -0.13 4.09 -31.37
C ALA A 93 -0.44 3.90 -29.89
N ALA A 94 -0.61 5.01 -29.17
CA ALA A 94 -1.24 4.98 -27.86
C ALA A 94 -2.60 4.34 -28.13
N PHE A 95 -2.91 3.26 -27.44
CA PHE A 95 -4.23 2.65 -27.53
C PHE A 95 -5.23 3.70 -27.03
N GLU A 96 -5.77 4.52 -27.93
CA GLU A 96 -6.82 5.45 -27.57
C GLU A 96 -8.13 4.68 -27.64
N PRO A 97 -8.85 4.51 -26.51
CA PRO A 97 -10.10 3.78 -26.52
C PRO A 97 -11.10 4.49 -27.44
N ALA A 98 -11.88 3.71 -28.20
CA ALA A 98 -12.89 4.22 -29.14
C ALA A 98 -14.01 5.04 -28.46
N GLY A 99 -14.06 5.00 -27.14
CA GLY A 99 -14.90 5.79 -26.25
C GLY A 99 -14.69 5.31 -24.82
N LEU A 100 -14.90 6.18 -23.83
CA LEU A 100 -14.90 5.78 -22.43
C LEU A 100 -16.30 5.36 -21.99
N PRO A 101 -16.42 4.36 -21.09
CA PRO A 101 -17.66 4.10 -20.37
C PRO A 101 -18.24 5.34 -19.66
N ALA A 102 -19.51 5.27 -19.29
CA ALA A 102 -20.27 6.42 -18.77
C ALA A 102 -19.82 6.94 -17.39
N SER A 103 -18.92 6.24 -16.69
CA SER A 103 -18.46 6.62 -15.35
C SER A 103 -17.06 6.06 -15.03
N LEU A 104 -16.41 6.62 -14.01
CA LEU A 104 -15.11 6.17 -13.51
C LEU A 104 -15.17 4.71 -13.06
N ALA A 105 -16.21 4.32 -12.32
CA ALA A 105 -16.41 2.93 -11.91
C ALA A 105 -16.61 1.99 -13.11
N ALA A 106 -17.34 2.42 -14.14
CA ALA A 106 -17.50 1.62 -15.35
C ALA A 106 -16.19 1.50 -16.15
N CYS A 107 -15.38 2.56 -16.20
CA CYS A 107 -14.03 2.52 -16.78
C CYS A 107 -13.13 1.54 -16.02
N GLY A 108 -13.10 1.63 -14.69
CA GLY A 108 -12.34 0.69 -13.86
C GLY A 108 -12.73 -0.76 -14.09
N ARG A 109 -14.04 -1.03 -14.24
CA ARG A 109 -14.52 -2.37 -14.58
C ARG A 109 -14.05 -2.83 -15.96
N GLU A 110 -13.99 -1.93 -16.96
CA GLU A 110 -13.43 -2.25 -18.28
C GLU A 110 -11.92 -2.56 -18.20
N VAL A 111 -11.16 -1.79 -17.41
CA VAL A 111 -9.73 -2.07 -17.16
C VAL A 111 -9.56 -3.48 -16.56
N LEU A 112 -10.35 -3.82 -15.56
CA LEU A 112 -10.28 -5.13 -14.90
C LEU A 112 -10.66 -6.28 -15.85
N LEU A 113 -11.56 -6.05 -16.82
CA LEU A 113 -11.94 -7.03 -17.85
C LEU A 113 -10.96 -7.10 -19.04
N SER A 114 -10.05 -6.14 -19.17
CA SER A 114 -9.03 -6.15 -20.22
C SER A 114 -7.87 -7.06 -19.84
N ALA A 115 -7.56 -8.07 -20.65
CA ALA A 115 -6.44 -8.98 -20.41
C ALA A 115 -5.06 -8.39 -20.78
N ASP A 116 -4.99 -7.51 -21.78
CA ASP A 116 -3.73 -6.94 -22.24
C ASP A 116 -3.21 -5.84 -21.28
N PRO A 117 -1.99 -5.98 -20.72
CA PRO A 117 -1.36 -4.97 -19.86
C PRO A 117 -1.30 -3.57 -20.49
N ARG A 118 -1.02 -3.47 -21.79
CA ARG A 118 -0.91 -2.16 -22.47
C ARG A 118 -2.28 -1.51 -22.59
N ARG A 119 -3.29 -2.29 -22.97
CA ARG A 119 -4.69 -1.83 -22.99
C ARG A 119 -5.18 -1.40 -21.61
N LYS A 120 -4.84 -2.13 -20.54
CA LYS A 120 -5.17 -1.71 -19.17
C LYS A 120 -4.62 -0.31 -18.87
N ALA A 121 -3.32 -0.11 -19.09
CA ALA A 121 -2.67 1.18 -18.86
C ALA A 121 -3.31 2.31 -19.67
N ALA A 122 -3.58 2.07 -20.95
CA ALA A 122 -4.14 3.08 -21.82
C ALA A 122 -5.60 3.47 -21.46
N LEU A 123 -6.44 2.49 -21.10
CA LEU A 123 -7.78 2.74 -20.55
C LEU A 123 -7.70 3.53 -19.25
N THR A 124 -6.75 3.21 -18.36
CA THR A 124 -6.53 3.96 -17.12
C THR A 124 -6.21 5.43 -17.41
N PHE A 125 -5.22 5.69 -18.28
CA PHE A 125 -4.82 7.07 -18.61
C PHE A 125 -5.99 7.87 -19.18
N ALA A 126 -6.78 7.28 -20.07
CA ALA A 126 -7.95 7.95 -20.64
C ALA A 126 -9.02 8.24 -19.57
N ALA A 127 -9.33 7.27 -18.71
CA ALA A 127 -10.29 7.42 -17.62
C ALA A 127 -9.87 8.49 -16.61
N TRP A 128 -8.61 8.47 -16.17
CA TRP A 128 -8.07 9.44 -15.22
C TRP A 128 -8.09 10.87 -15.78
N ARG A 129 -7.64 11.06 -17.04
CA ARG A 129 -7.70 12.37 -17.71
C ARG A 129 -9.14 12.89 -17.78
N ALA A 130 -10.09 12.06 -18.19
CA ALA A 130 -11.49 12.45 -18.31
C ALA A 130 -12.13 12.78 -16.95
N PHE A 131 -11.75 12.04 -15.90
CA PHE A 131 -12.18 12.29 -14.53
C PHE A 131 -11.61 13.62 -13.99
N LYS A 132 -10.30 13.84 -14.14
CA LYS A 132 -9.65 15.10 -13.74
C LYS A 132 -10.17 16.32 -14.49
N ALA A 133 -10.57 16.15 -15.75
CA ALA A 133 -11.22 17.20 -16.53
C ALA A 133 -12.68 17.48 -16.11
N GLY A 134 -13.25 16.72 -15.17
CA GLY A 134 -14.65 16.85 -14.72
C GLY A 134 -15.67 16.33 -15.73
N THR A 135 -15.24 15.63 -16.77
CA THR A 135 -16.11 15.09 -17.83
C THR A 135 -16.61 13.67 -17.57
N LEU A 136 -16.07 13.01 -16.54
CA LEU A 136 -16.43 11.64 -16.17
C LEU A 136 -16.91 11.62 -14.71
N PRO A 137 -18.18 11.28 -14.44
CA PRO A 137 -18.66 11.15 -13.06
C PRO A 137 -18.13 9.85 -12.42
N ILE A 138 -18.14 9.76 -11.09
CA ILE A 138 -17.70 8.54 -10.37
C ILE A 138 -18.57 7.34 -10.76
N GLY A 139 -19.89 7.49 -10.66
CA GLY A 139 -20.89 6.47 -10.94
C GLY A 139 -20.74 5.20 -10.09
N THR A 140 -21.41 4.13 -10.51
CA THR A 140 -21.36 2.82 -9.85
C THR A 140 -21.17 1.72 -10.87
N ALA A 141 -20.49 0.65 -10.51
CA ALA A 141 -20.39 -0.56 -11.32
C ALA A 141 -20.32 -1.79 -10.41
N ASP A 142 -20.84 -2.92 -10.89
CA ASP A 142 -20.74 -4.17 -10.16
C ASP A 142 -19.29 -4.65 -10.12
N PRO A 143 -18.77 -5.05 -8.94
CA PRO A 143 -17.45 -5.66 -8.84
C PRO A 143 -17.37 -6.96 -9.62
N LEU A 144 -16.15 -7.37 -9.99
CA LEU A 144 -15.94 -8.70 -10.52
C LEU A 144 -16.12 -9.74 -9.41
N GLU A 145 -16.81 -10.84 -9.76
CA GLU A 145 -16.95 -12.03 -8.91
C GLU A 145 -15.67 -12.88 -8.85
N GLY A 146 -14.77 -12.71 -9.82
CA GLY A 146 -13.50 -13.43 -9.93
C GLY A 146 -12.30 -12.51 -10.11
N PRO A 147 -11.11 -13.06 -10.43
CA PRO A 147 -9.92 -12.26 -10.68
C PRO A 147 -10.09 -11.33 -11.90
N PRO A 148 -9.30 -10.25 -11.98
CA PRO A 148 -9.18 -9.46 -13.19
C PRO A 148 -8.75 -10.34 -14.36
N ALA A 149 -9.15 -9.97 -15.57
CA ALA A 149 -8.66 -10.61 -16.77
C ALA A 149 -7.14 -10.47 -16.87
N ARG A 150 -6.47 -11.58 -17.21
CA ARG A 150 -5.01 -11.67 -17.36
C ARG A 150 -4.67 -12.15 -18.77
N PRO A 151 -3.48 -11.79 -19.28
CA PRO A 151 -2.97 -12.39 -20.52
C PRO A 151 -2.69 -13.89 -20.31
N ALA A 152 -2.59 -14.65 -21.41
CA ALA A 152 -2.35 -16.10 -21.36
C ALA A 152 -1.01 -16.49 -20.71
N LYS A 153 -0.05 -15.55 -20.64
CA LYS A 153 1.21 -15.67 -19.91
C LYS A 153 1.42 -14.42 -19.05
N PRO A 154 2.11 -14.50 -17.91
CA PRO A 154 2.79 -15.67 -17.33
C PRO A 154 1.82 -16.75 -16.83
N GLU A 155 2.29 -17.99 -16.76
CA GLU A 155 1.62 -19.03 -15.99
C GLU A 155 1.66 -18.64 -14.50
N LEU A 156 0.49 -18.64 -13.85
CA LEU A 156 0.38 -18.36 -12.43
C LEU A 156 0.53 -19.66 -11.63
N VAL A 157 1.63 -19.76 -10.89
CA VAL A 157 2.01 -20.93 -10.10
C VAL A 157 2.14 -20.55 -8.62
N PRO A 158 2.03 -21.51 -7.68
CA PRO A 158 2.33 -21.26 -6.28
C PRO A 158 3.76 -20.70 -6.10
N PRO A 159 4.02 -19.79 -5.14
CA PRO A 159 5.32 -19.12 -4.99
C PRO A 159 6.53 -20.06 -4.91
N ARG A 160 6.36 -21.27 -4.34
CA ARG A 160 7.41 -22.30 -4.23
C ARG A 160 7.83 -22.89 -5.57
N GLN A 161 7.00 -22.75 -6.61
CA GLN A 161 7.25 -23.24 -7.97
C GLN A 161 7.89 -22.17 -8.87
N ILE A 162 7.94 -20.90 -8.43
CA ILE A 162 8.69 -19.88 -9.17
C ILE A 162 10.19 -20.23 -9.11
N PRO A 163 10.88 -20.35 -10.26
CA PRO A 163 12.32 -20.59 -10.27
C PRO A 163 13.05 -19.46 -9.55
N SER A 164 13.94 -19.79 -8.61
CA SER A 164 14.79 -18.77 -7.99
C SER A 164 15.67 -18.09 -9.05
N MET A 165 16.04 -16.82 -8.83
CA MET A 165 16.88 -16.05 -9.77
C MET A 165 18.14 -16.80 -10.24
N ASP A 166 18.84 -17.53 -9.36
CA ASP A 166 20.05 -18.28 -9.73
C ASP A 166 19.78 -19.58 -10.51
N LYS A 167 18.53 -20.06 -10.53
CA LYS A 167 18.08 -21.23 -11.29
C LYS A 167 17.32 -20.84 -12.56
N SER A 168 17.04 -19.55 -12.75
CA SER A 168 16.40 -19.04 -13.95
C SER A 168 17.40 -19.03 -15.11
N THR A 169 16.91 -19.31 -16.32
CA THR A 169 17.68 -19.16 -17.56
C THR A 169 17.72 -17.73 -18.07
N LEU A 170 16.93 -16.83 -17.47
CA LEU A 170 16.88 -15.41 -17.85
C LEU A 170 18.10 -14.65 -17.30
N PRO A 171 18.55 -13.59 -17.99
CA PRO A 171 19.45 -12.61 -17.40
C PRO A 171 18.88 -12.07 -16.08
N LYS A 172 19.73 -11.86 -15.07
CA LYS A 172 19.28 -11.45 -13.73
C LYS A 172 18.49 -10.13 -13.73
N SER A 173 18.87 -9.16 -14.57
CA SER A 173 18.14 -7.90 -14.74
C SER A 173 16.73 -8.12 -15.30
N VAL A 174 16.59 -9.02 -16.30
CA VAL A 174 15.31 -9.40 -16.90
C VAL A 174 14.44 -10.13 -15.89
N TYR A 175 15.01 -11.06 -15.11
CA TYR A 175 14.29 -11.74 -14.03
C TYR A 175 13.71 -10.74 -13.01
N MET A 176 14.53 -9.77 -12.58
CA MET A 176 14.11 -8.73 -11.63
C MET A 176 13.03 -7.83 -12.23
N LEU A 177 13.21 -7.39 -13.48
CA LEU A 177 12.27 -6.52 -14.16
C LEU A 177 10.95 -7.21 -14.51
N HIS A 178 10.96 -8.49 -14.87
CA HIS A 178 9.74 -9.26 -15.11
C HIS A 178 8.89 -9.35 -13.83
N ASN A 179 9.52 -9.65 -12.69
CA ASN A 179 8.81 -9.68 -11.40
C ASN A 179 8.24 -8.30 -11.05
N LEU A 180 8.99 -7.22 -11.27
CA LEU A 180 8.48 -5.86 -11.07
C LEU A 180 7.29 -5.57 -11.99
N THR A 181 7.41 -5.88 -13.28
CA THR A 181 6.31 -5.73 -14.26
C THR A 181 5.04 -6.47 -13.82
N HIS A 182 5.20 -7.66 -13.24
CA HIS A 182 4.08 -8.42 -12.69
C HIS A 182 3.45 -7.72 -11.47
N VAL A 183 4.26 -7.12 -10.60
CA VAL A 183 3.80 -6.31 -9.46
C VAL A 183 3.03 -5.09 -9.96
N GLU A 184 3.59 -4.29 -10.88
CA GLU A 184 2.92 -3.09 -11.41
C GLU A 184 1.58 -3.42 -12.10
N LEU A 185 1.52 -4.51 -12.87
CA LEU A 185 0.27 -4.97 -13.48
C LEU A 185 -0.80 -5.29 -12.42
N ASN A 186 -0.40 -5.95 -11.33
CA ASN A 186 -1.30 -6.21 -10.22
C ASN A 186 -1.71 -4.90 -9.54
N ALA A 187 -0.79 -3.97 -9.31
CA ALA A 187 -1.09 -2.70 -8.64
C ALA A 187 -2.16 -1.89 -9.39
N VAL A 188 -2.10 -1.84 -10.73
CA VAL A 188 -3.19 -1.29 -11.58
C VAL A 188 -4.53 -1.97 -11.28
N ASP A 189 -4.56 -3.30 -11.27
CA ASP A 189 -5.78 -4.07 -10.99
C ASP A 189 -6.30 -3.85 -9.56
N LEU A 190 -5.40 -3.78 -8.57
CA LEU A 190 -5.75 -3.59 -7.16
C LEU A 190 -6.35 -2.22 -6.89
N ALA A 191 -5.79 -1.18 -7.50
CA ALA A 191 -6.30 0.19 -7.41
C ALA A 191 -7.69 0.29 -8.07
N TRP A 192 -7.87 -0.26 -9.27
CA TRP A 192 -9.17 -0.26 -9.93
C TRP A 192 -10.21 -1.12 -9.23
N ASP A 193 -9.85 -2.29 -8.71
CA ASP A 193 -10.78 -3.10 -7.93
C ASP A 193 -11.27 -2.33 -6.70
N THR A 194 -10.39 -1.55 -6.06
CA THR A 194 -10.76 -0.68 -4.93
C THR A 194 -11.79 0.38 -5.35
N VAL A 195 -11.59 1.05 -6.50
CA VAL A 195 -12.56 2.04 -7.01
C VAL A 195 -13.91 1.38 -7.33
N VAL A 196 -13.89 0.29 -8.11
CA VAL A 196 -15.11 -0.38 -8.61
C VAL A 196 -15.90 -0.98 -7.44
N ARG A 197 -15.23 -1.78 -6.61
CA ARG A 197 -15.87 -2.58 -5.56
C ARG A 197 -16.53 -1.73 -4.51
N PHE A 198 -15.96 -0.56 -4.20
CA PHE A 198 -16.51 0.34 -3.21
C PHE A 198 -17.36 1.48 -3.80
N SER A 199 -17.61 1.49 -5.13
CA SER A 199 -18.38 2.55 -5.81
C SER A 199 -19.83 2.67 -5.34
N ALA A 200 -20.48 1.56 -5.00
CA ALA A 200 -21.89 1.53 -4.60
C ALA A 200 -22.18 2.04 -3.17
N PHE A 201 -21.14 2.37 -2.38
CA PHE A 201 -21.31 2.78 -0.98
C PHE A 201 -21.34 4.29 -0.76
N GLY A 202 -21.09 5.10 -1.79
CA GLY A 202 -21.14 6.55 -1.69
C GLY A 202 -20.04 7.13 -0.81
N LEU A 203 -18.82 6.59 -0.90
CA LEU A 203 -17.66 7.17 -0.23
C LEU A 203 -17.38 8.60 -0.74
N PRO A 204 -16.60 9.42 -0.01
CA PRO A 204 -16.24 10.75 -0.48
C PRO A 204 -15.55 10.73 -1.85
N ALA A 205 -15.78 11.75 -2.68
CA ALA A 205 -15.21 11.83 -4.04
C ALA A 205 -13.69 11.71 -4.06
N ASP A 206 -13.02 12.30 -3.07
CA ASP A 206 -11.57 12.25 -2.90
C ASP A 206 -11.03 10.82 -2.75
N PHE A 207 -11.82 9.90 -2.20
CA PHE A 207 -11.43 8.48 -2.09
C PHE A 207 -11.26 7.88 -3.49
N TYR A 208 -12.28 8.05 -4.34
CA TYR A 208 -12.23 7.52 -5.70
C TYR A 208 -11.18 8.23 -6.56
N SER A 209 -11.00 9.54 -6.34
CA SER A 209 -9.94 10.30 -7.00
C SER A 209 -8.55 9.79 -6.61
N ASP A 210 -8.29 9.55 -5.32
CA ASP A 210 -7.00 9.06 -4.84
C ASP A 210 -6.68 7.68 -5.45
N PHE A 211 -7.60 6.73 -5.43
CA PHE A 211 -7.33 5.38 -5.96
C PHE A 211 -7.33 5.31 -7.49
N ALA A 212 -8.11 6.13 -8.19
CA ALA A 212 -8.00 6.25 -9.65
C ALA A 212 -6.65 6.86 -10.06
N ARG A 213 -6.12 7.76 -9.25
CA ARG A 213 -4.78 8.30 -9.46
C ARG A 213 -3.68 7.30 -9.17
N VAL A 214 -3.78 6.52 -8.08
CA VAL A 214 -2.85 5.40 -7.84
C VAL A 214 -2.83 4.50 -9.08
N ALA A 215 -4.00 4.12 -9.62
CA ALA A 215 -4.05 3.31 -10.84
C ALA A 215 -3.34 3.97 -12.03
N ASP A 216 -3.44 5.29 -12.19
CA ASP A 216 -2.73 6.07 -13.22
C ASP A 216 -1.21 6.00 -13.04
N ASP A 217 -0.72 6.20 -11.82
CA ASP A 217 0.69 6.08 -11.46
C ASP A 217 1.22 4.67 -11.76
N GLU A 218 0.53 3.62 -11.31
CA GLU A 218 0.91 2.23 -11.58
C GLU A 218 0.84 1.87 -13.07
N SER A 219 -0.05 2.51 -13.83
CA SER A 219 -0.13 2.34 -15.28
C SER A 219 1.09 2.94 -15.98
N ARG A 220 1.67 4.03 -15.46
CA ARG A 220 2.94 4.58 -15.96
C ARG A 220 4.11 3.68 -15.59
N HIS A 221 4.16 3.20 -14.35
CA HIS A 221 5.17 2.25 -13.88
C HIS A 221 5.20 1.00 -14.76
N LEU A 222 4.04 0.38 -14.96
CA LEU A 222 3.84 -0.76 -15.86
C LEU A 222 4.33 -0.45 -17.28
N SER A 223 3.99 0.72 -17.82
CA SER A 223 4.40 1.14 -19.17
C SER A 223 5.92 1.22 -19.31
N TRP A 224 6.63 1.81 -18.34
CA TRP A 224 8.10 1.86 -18.33
C TRP A 224 8.72 0.47 -18.21
N CYS A 225 8.14 -0.40 -17.38
CA CYS A 225 8.61 -1.77 -17.23
C CYS A 225 8.44 -2.62 -18.49
N LEU A 226 7.27 -2.54 -19.14
CA LEU A 226 6.98 -3.23 -20.40
C LEU A 226 7.91 -2.75 -21.53
N GLN A 227 8.07 -1.44 -21.67
CA GLN A 227 9.03 -0.86 -22.62
C GLN A 227 10.44 -1.40 -22.35
N ARG A 228 10.87 -1.43 -21.09
CA ARG A 228 12.23 -1.84 -20.76
C ARG A 228 12.48 -3.34 -20.99
N LEU A 229 11.47 -4.19 -20.79
CA LEU A 229 11.57 -5.62 -21.16
C LEU A 229 11.80 -5.77 -22.66
N GLU A 230 11.04 -5.05 -23.48
CA GLU A 230 11.18 -5.10 -24.95
C GLU A 230 12.55 -4.62 -25.41
N GLU A 231 13.06 -3.52 -24.82
CA GLU A 231 14.42 -3.03 -25.09
C GLU A 231 15.53 -4.04 -24.72
N LEU A 232 15.26 -4.95 -23.77
CA LEU A 232 16.14 -6.04 -23.38
C LEU A 232 15.95 -7.29 -24.27
N GLY A 233 14.98 -7.28 -25.19
CA GLY A 233 14.65 -8.40 -26.07
C GLY A 233 13.75 -9.47 -25.44
N PHE A 234 12.99 -9.12 -24.38
CA PHE A 234 12.10 -10.03 -23.68
C PHE A 234 10.67 -9.49 -23.62
N GLU A 235 9.72 -10.38 -23.39
CA GLU A 235 8.32 -10.04 -23.21
C GLU A 235 7.87 -10.34 -21.77
N TYR A 236 6.83 -9.63 -21.32
CA TYR A 236 6.14 -10.00 -20.10
C TYR A 236 5.48 -11.37 -20.28
N GLY A 237 5.64 -12.26 -19.29
CA GLY A 237 5.22 -13.66 -19.39
C GLY A 237 6.32 -14.63 -19.82
N CYS A 238 7.58 -14.18 -19.95
CA CYS A 238 8.73 -15.04 -20.27
C CYS A 238 9.17 -15.98 -19.12
N MET A 239 8.61 -15.83 -17.92
CA MET A 239 8.74 -16.77 -16.81
C MET A 239 7.42 -16.86 -16.01
N PRO A 240 7.18 -17.96 -15.26
CA PRO A 240 6.02 -18.05 -14.37
C PRO A 240 5.99 -16.95 -13.30
N ALA A 241 4.81 -16.64 -12.79
CA ALA A 241 4.58 -15.69 -11.70
C ALA A 241 3.63 -16.27 -10.63
N HIS A 242 3.37 -15.56 -9.54
CA HIS A 242 2.40 -15.97 -8.50
C HIS A 242 1.30 -14.92 -8.35
N ASP A 243 0.16 -15.31 -7.78
CA ASP A 243 -0.99 -14.40 -7.61
C ASP A 243 -1.15 -13.85 -6.18
N LEU A 244 -0.09 -13.90 -5.36
CA LEU A 244 -0.13 -13.51 -3.93
C LEU A 244 -0.72 -12.11 -3.67
N LEU A 245 -0.50 -11.17 -4.58
CA LEU A 245 -1.05 -9.82 -4.46
C LEU A 245 -2.58 -9.83 -4.55
N TRP A 246 -3.12 -10.52 -5.56
CA TRP A 246 -4.54 -10.69 -5.73
C TRP A 246 -5.18 -11.57 -4.66
N GLU A 247 -4.49 -12.62 -4.16
CA GLU A 247 -4.94 -13.40 -3.01
C GLU A 247 -5.20 -12.50 -1.77
N GLY A 248 -4.27 -11.58 -1.46
CA GLY A 248 -4.47 -10.58 -0.40
C GLY A 248 -5.66 -9.63 -0.66
N CYS A 249 -5.83 -9.20 -1.90
CA CYS A 249 -6.96 -8.37 -2.33
C CYS A 249 -8.31 -9.07 -2.13
N GLN A 250 -8.38 -10.36 -2.45
CA GLN A 250 -9.58 -11.19 -2.26
C GLN A 250 -9.91 -11.40 -0.78
N LEU A 251 -8.91 -11.58 0.08
CA LEU A 251 -9.11 -11.71 1.53
C LEU A 251 -9.70 -10.45 2.16
N SER A 252 -9.47 -9.29 1.54
CA SER A 252 -9.97 -7.99 2.00
C SER A 252 -11.21 -7.48 1.24
N GLN A 253 -11.73 -8.22 0.27
CA GLN A 253 -12.75 -7.72 -0.68
C GLN A 253 -14.07 -7.26 -0.04
N HIS A 254 -14.41 -7.76 1.15
CA HIS A 254 -15.66 -7.40 1.82
C HIS A 254 -15.49 -6.33 2.89
N ASP A 255 -14.31 -5.72 3.03
CA ASP A 255 -14.05 -4.81 4.13
C ASP A 255 -13.10 -3.68 3.71
N LEU A 256 -13.58 -2.45 3.77
CA LEU A 256 -12.83 -1.28 3.35
C LEU A 256 -11.56 -1.06 4.19
N GLY A 257 -11.63 -1.23 5.51
CA GLY A 257 -10.47 -1.08 6.38
C GLY A 257 -9.44 -2.20 6.15
N ALA A 258 -9.91 -3.43 5.92
CA ALA A 258 -9.05 -4.53 5.51
C ALA A 258 -8.41 -4.27 4.15
N ARG A 259 -9.14 -3.69 3.19
CA ARG A 259 -8.60 -3.36 1.87
C ARG A 259 -7.44 -2.40 2.00
N LEU A 260 -7.60 -1.32 2.76
CA LEU A 260 -6.55 -0.34 2.98
C LEU A 260 -5.34 -0.92 3.74
N ALA A 261 -5.59 -1.72 4.79
CA ALA A 261 -4.51 -2.32 5.56
C ALA A 261 -3.68 -3.32 4.75
N VAL A 262 -4.34 -4.15 3.92
CA VAL A 262 -3.66 -5.20 3.14
C VAL A 262 -2.97 -4.63 1.92
N VAL A 263 -3.67 -3.80 1.13
CA VAL A 263 -3.20 -3.38 -0.20
C VAL A 263 -2.27 -2.15 -0.09
N PRO A 264 -2.75 -0.90 0.03
CA PRO A 264 -1.87 0.27 0.00
C PRO A 264 -0.91 0.35 1.19
N MET A 265 -1.28 -0.12 2.38
CA MET A 265 -0.40 -0.05 3.56
C MET A 265 0.51 -1.27 3.73
N GLY A 266 0.13 -2.42 3.16
CA GLY A 266 0.81 -3.70 3.36
C GLY A 266 1.62 -4.13 2.13
N GLN A 267 0.95 -4.24 0.99
CA GLN A 267 1.54 -4.66 -0.29
C GLN A 267 2.38 -3.54 -0.90
N GLU A 268 1.86 -2.32 -1.05
CA GLU A 268 2.63 -1.22 -1.67
C GLU A 268 3.80 -0.77 -0.79
N ALA A 269 3.69 -0.90 0.53
CA ALA A 269 4.83 -0.68 1.45
C ALA A 269 6.03 -1.60 1.17
N ARG A 270 5.85 -2.71 0.42
CA ARG A 270 6.98 -3.53 -0.06
C ARG A 270 7.82 -2.82 -1.11
N GLY A 271 7.22 -1.92 -1.90
CA GLY A 271 7.93 -1.03 -2.81
C GLY A 271 8.96 -0.17 -2.07
N LEU A 272 8.54 0.45 -0.95
CA LEU A 272 9.41 1.23 -0.05
C LEU A 272 10.54 0.39 0.56
N ASP A 273 10.22 -0.86 0.94
CA ASP A 273 11.20 -1.76 1.55
C ASP A 273 12.28 -2.22 0.56
N ALA A 274 11.90 -2.50 -0.69
CA ALA A 274 12.73 -3.22 -1.65
C ALA A 274 13.35 -2.33 -2.74
N GLY A 275 12.73 -1.21 -3.09
CA GLY A 275 13.07 -0.40 -4.27
C GLY A 275 14.54 0.00 -4.36
N ASP A 276 15.09 0.66 -3.33
CA ASP A 276 16.49 1.10 -3.35
C ASP A 276 17.48 -0.08 -3.39
N ARG A 277 17.19 -1.18 -2.68
CA ARG A 277 18.02 -2.40 -2.74
C ARG A 277 18.02 -3.00 -4.14
N LEU A 278 16.86 -3.04 -4.79
CA LEU A 278 16.70 -3.55 -6.14
C LEU A 278 17.47 -2.69 -7.15
N ALA A 279 17.34 -1.36 -7.06
CA ALA A 279 18.07 -0.41 -7.89
C ALA A 279 19.60 -0.53 -7.71
N LYS A 280 20.09 -0.59 -6.47
CA LYS A 280 21.53 -0.77 -6.19
C LYS A 280 22.07 -2.06 -6.79
N ARG A 281 21.30 -3.15 -6.72
CA ARG A 281 21.67 -4.43 -7.32
C ARG A 281 21.77 -4.33 -8.85
N LEU A 282 20.82 -3.65 -9.51
CA LEU A 282 20.84 -3.44 -10.96
C LEU A 282 22.04 -2.59 -11.41
N VAL A 283 22.37 -1.52 -10.67
CA VAL A 283 23.60 -0.74 -10.91
C VAL A 283 24.85 -1.63 -10.83
N GLY A 284 24.93 -2.49 -9.80
CA GLY A 284 26.04 -3.43 -9.65
C GLY A 284 26.15 -4.46 -10.79
N MET A 285 25.07 -4.70 -11.53
CA MET A 285 25.03 -5.54 -12.72
C MET A 285 25.29 -4.76 -14.03
N GLY A 286 25.49 -3.44 -13.95
CA GLY A 286 25.69 -2.56 -15.11
C GLY A 286 24.40 -2.09 -15.80
N ASP A 287 23.22 -2.48 -15.32
CA ASP A 287 21.93 -2.07 -15.91
C ASP A 287 21.38 -0.80 -15.27
N ASN A 288 22.09 0.31 -15.53
CA ASN A 288 21.76 1.62 -14.96
C ASN A 288 20.39 2.15 -15.42
N ARG A 289 19.93 1.76 -16.62
CA ARG A 289 18.64 2.20 -17.15
C ARG A 289 17.48 1.56 -16.37
N THR A 290 17.51 0.24 -16.19
CA THR A 290 16.51 -0.45 -15.36
C THR A 290 16.59 0.03 -13.90
N ALA A 291 17.80 0.27 -13.37
CA ALA A 291 17.95 0.83 -12.03
C ALA A 291 17.28 2.21 -11.88
N ALA A 292 17.37 3.08 -12.88
CA ALA A 292 16.74 4.39 -12.85
C ALA A 292 15.21 4.30 -12.87
N ILE A 293 14.63 3.37 -13.65
CA ILE A 293 13.20 3.06 -13.64
C ILE A 293 12.76 2.64 -12.24
N VAL A 294 13.44 1.66 -11.64
CA VAL A 294 13.15 1.17 -10.29
C VAL A 294 13.22 2.28 -9.24
N ARG A 295 14.22 3.17 -9.31
CA ARG A 295 14.32 4.29 -8.38
C ARG A 295 13.15 5.25 -8.51
N ARG A 296 12.68 5.50 -9.74
CA ARG A 296 11.56 6.40 -9.97
C ARG A 296 10.27 5.81 -9.40
N ILE A 297 9.97 4.55 -9.74
CA ILE A 297 8.82 3.82 -9.19
C ILE A 297 8.86 3.86 -7.66
N ALA A 298 9.97 3.45 -7.05
CA ALA A 298 10.11 3.44 -5.59
C ALA A 298 9.94 4.82 -4.91
N THR A 299 10.17 5.91 -5.64
CA THR A 299 9.92 7.27 -5.12
C THR A 299 8.43 7.62 -5.19
N GLU A 300 7.74 7.22 -6.27
CA GLU A 300 6.31 7.46 -6.46
C GLU A 300 5.46 6.63 -5.46
N GLU A 301 5.92 5.43 -5.06
CA GLU A 301 5.25 4.56 -4.07
C GLU A 301 4.93 5.21 -2.72
N ARG A 302 5.67 6.27 -2.33
CA ARG A 302 5.42 6.98 -1.08
C ARG A 302 3.99 7.51 -1.00
N ALA A 303 3.49 8.06 -2.11
CA ALA A 303 2.15 8.60 -2.18
C ALA A 303 1.09 7.50 -2.02
N HIS A 304 1.31 6.32 -2.61
CA HIS A 304 0.37 5.21 -2.58
C HIS A 304 0.17 4.69 -1.15
N VAL A 305 1.27 4.51 -0.41
CA VAL A 305 1.23 4.11 0.99
C VAL A 305 0.61 5.21 1.85
N ALA A 306 0.98 6.49 1.64
CA ALA A 306 0.44 7.62 2.37
C ALA A 306 -1.08 7.79 2.19
N VAL A 307 -1.60 7.57 0.98
CA VAL A 307 -3.05 7.52 0.70
C VAL A 307 -3.72 6.43 1.55
N GLY A 308 -3.13 5.23 1.59
CA GLY A 308 -3.63 4.12 2.39
C GLY A 308 -3.71 4.47 3.88
N VAL A 309 -2.62 5.01 4.43
CA VAL A 309 -2.53 5.46 5.84
C VAL A 309 -3.58 6.53 6.13
N ALA A 310 -3.70 7.56 5.28
CA ALA A 310 -4.63 8.66 5.49
C ALA A 310 -6.10 8.18 5.55
N TRP A 311 -6.53 7.37 4.59
CA TRP A 311 -7.89 6.83 4.58
C TRP A 311 -8.14 5.84 5.72
N PHE A 312 -7.15 5.01 6.06
CA PHE A 312 -7.29 4.05 7.16
C PHE A 312 -7.44 4.76 8.51
N SER A 313 -6.64 5.80 8.76
CA SER A 313 -6.75 6.64 9.95
C SER A 313 -8.10 7.35 10.03
N ARG A 314 -8.62 7.89 8.90
CA ARG A 314 -9.96 8.49 8.84
C ARG A 314 -11.08 7.50 9.13
N ILE A 315 -10.98 6.28 8.61
CA ILE A 315 -11.96 5.20 8.92
C ILE A 315 -11.92 4.86 10.41
N CYS A 316 -10.73 4.74 10.98
CA CYS A 316 -10.57 4.45 12.40
C CYS A 316 -11.18 5.58 13.27
N ALA A 317 -10.90 6.85 12.93
CA ALA A 317 -11.48 8.01 13.59
C ALA A 317 -13.02 8.03 13.47
N ALA A 318 -13.57 7.79 12.27
CA ALA A 318 -15.01 7.72 12.02
C ALA A 318 -15.72 6.59 12.81
N LEU A 319 -14.97 5.57 13.23
CA LEU A 319 -15.48 4.43 13.99
C LEU A 319 -15.09 4.47 15.47
N GLY A 320 -14.32 5.47 15.91
CA GLY A 320 -13.86 5.60 17.29
C GLY A 320 -12.93 4.47 17.73
N VAL A 321 -12.11 3.95 16.83
CA VAL A 321 -11.12 2.88 17.09
C VAL A 321 -9.70 3.35 16.80
N GLU A 322 -8.71 2.66 17.38
CA GLU A 322 -7.30 3.00 17.23
C GLU A 322 -6.70 2.38 15.96
N PRO A 323 -5.99 3.14 15.11
CA PRO A 323 -5.42 2.62 13.86
C PRO A 323 -4.40 1.49 14.07
N GLY A 324 -3.47 1.64 15.02
CA GLY A 324 -2.40 0.66 15.23
C GLY A 324 -2.91 -0.75 15.58
N PRO A 325 -3.68 -0.92 16.67
CA PRO A 325 -4.29 -2.20 17.01
C PRO A 325 -5.17 -2.77 15.88
N SER A 326 -5.89 -1.91 15.16
CA SER A 326 -6.71 -2.30 14.01
C SER A 326 -5.86 -2.90 12.88
N PHE A 327 -4.79 -2.23 12.50
CA PHE A 327 -3.86 -2.67 11.46
C PHE A 327 -3.19 -4.00 11.82
N GLN A 328 -2.67 -4.11 13.05
CA GLN A 328 -2.04 -5.33 13.55
C GLN A 328 -3.00 -6.53 13.48
N LYS A 329 -4.25 -6.34 13.93
CA LYS A 329 -5.29 -7.38 13.91
C LYS A 329 -5.64 -7.82 12.49
N LEU A 330 -5.82 -6.86 11.57
CA LEU A 330 -6.16 -7.13 10.18
C LEU A 330 -5.04 -7.92 9.49
N LEU A 331 -3.78 -7.48 9.61
CA LEU A 331 -2.65 -8.18 8.99
C LEU A 331 -2.42 -9.56 9.58
N LEU A 332 -2.52 -9.74 10.90
CA LEU A 332 -2.40 -11.07 11.51
C LEU A 332 -3.48 -12.03 11.03
N THR A 333 -4.70 -11.54 10.85
CA THR A 333 -5.85 -12.37 10.48
C THR A 333 -5.83 -12.76 9.01
N LEU A 334 -5.49 -11.79 8.14
CA LEU A 334 -5.67 -11.94 6.69
C LEU A 334 -4.37 -12.32 6.01
N THR A 335 -3.30 -11.57 6.27
CA THR A 335 -2.06 -11.66 5.49
C THR A 335 -0.83 -11.55 6.39
N PRO A 336 -0.60 -12.51 7.31
CA PRO A 336 0.47 -12.42 8.30
C PRO A 336 1.86 -12.37 7.65
N GLY A 337 2.02 -12.89 6.43
CA GLY A 337 3.26 -12.76 5.66
C GLY A 337 3.72 -11.31 5.41
N LEU A 338 2.80 -10.33 5.44
CA LEU A 338 3.14 -8.91 5.33
C LEU A 338 3.84 -8.35 6.59
N LEU A 339 3.77 -9.07 7.71
CA LEU A 339 4.47 -8.77 8.96
C LEU A 339 5.87 -9.41 9.05
N LYS A 340 6.43 -9.83 7.90
CA LYS A 340 7.83 -10.26 7.81
C LYS A 340 8.69 -9.18 7.16
N GLY A 341 9.82 -8.87 7.78
CA GLY A 341 10.82 -7.97 7.20
C GLY A 341 11.60 -8.60 6.04
N PRO A 342 12.65 -7.90 5.54
CA PRO A 342 13.17 -6.64 6.06
C PRO A 342 12.29 -5.42 5.72
N TYR A 343 12.26 -4.43 6.60
CA TYR A 343 11.53 -3.17 6.42
C TYR A 343 12.48 -2.01 6.13
N ASN A 344 11.98 -0.99 5.44
CA ASN A 344 12.59 0.33 5.42
C ASN A 344 11.84 1.26 6.39
N ASP A 345 12.23 1.22 7.66
CA ASP A 345 11.52 1.93 8.74
C ASP A 345 11.49 3.45 8.53
N ALA A 346 12.57 4.02 7.98
CA ALA A 346 12.64 5.45 7.70
C ALA A 346 11.62 5.89 6.64
N GLU A 347 11.54 5.16 5.51
CA GLU A 347 10.56 5.45 4.45
C GLU A 347 9.11 5.21 4.93
N ARG A 348 8.86 4.11 5.66
CA ARG A 348 7.53 3.82 6.21
C ARG A 348 7.08 4.89 7.19
N GLN A 349 7.97 5.35 8.08
CA GLN A 349 7.68 6.42 9.01
C GLN A 349 7.43 7.76 8.29
N GLU A 350 8.18 8.07 7.23
CA GLU A 350 7.98 9.28 6.43
C GLU A 350 6.56 9.36 5.85
N VAL A 351 5.99 8.23 5.42
CA VAL A 351 4.63 8.15 4.86
C VAL A 351 3.53 7.95 5.91
N GLY A 352 3.87 8.09 7.20
CA GLY A 352 2.91 7.98 8.31
C GLY A 352 2.59 6.54 8.76
N LEU A 353 3.37 5.54 8.34
CA LEU A 353 3.23 4.16 8.80
C LEU A 353 4.25 3.86 9.92
N PRO A 354 3.86 3.95 11.21
CA PRO A 354 4.83 3.88 12.30
C PRO A 354 5.22 2.44 12.64
N GLN A 355 6.44 2.28 13.16
CA GLN A 355 7.05 0.97 13.40
C GLN A 355 6.23 0.07 14.32
N GLN A 356 5.54 0.63 15.32
CA GLN A 356 4.68 -0.13 16.23
C GLN A 356 3.52 -0.86 15.53
N TRP A 357 3.16 -0.50 14.30
CA TRP A 357 2.06 -1.17 13.57
C TRP A 357 2.50 -2.47 12.92
N TYR A 358 3.76 -2.63 12.53
CA TYR A 358 4.21 -3.78 11.73
C TYR A 358 5.45 -4.51 12.29
N PHE A 359 6.22 -3.89 13.17
CA PHE A 359 7.38 -4.54 13.77
C PHE A 359 6.98 -5.29 15.05
N THR A 360 6.70 -6.59 14.89
CA THR A 360 6.15 -7.45 15.95
C THR A 360 6.98 -7.47 17.23
N ALA A 361 8.29 -7.22 17.15
CA ALA A 361 9.18 -7.14 18.31
C ALA A 361 8.85 -5.97 19.25
N LEU A 362 8.14 -4.94 18.79
CA LEU A 362 7.68 -3.81 19.61
C LEU A 362 6.29 -4.02 20.21
N TRP A 363 5.61 -5.11 19.87
CA TRP A 363 4.27 -5.38 20.36
C TRP A 363 4.31 -5.88 21.80
N GLU A 364 3.19 -5.70 22.50
CA GLU A 364 2.96 -6.24 23.84
C GLU A 364 3.26 -7.75 23.88
N PRO A 365 3.79 -8.29 25.01
CA PRO A 365 4.28 -9.66 25.08
C PRO A 365 3.29 -10.72 24.57
N ASP A 366 2.04 -10.67 25.01
CA ASP A 366 0.99 -11.62 24.60
C ASP A 366 0.72 -11.56 23.10
N LEU A 367 0.71 -10.34 22.54
CA LEU A 367 0.46 -10.13 21.13
C LEU A 367 1.66 -10.54 20.27
N ARG A 368 2.88 -10.28 20.73
CA ARG A 368 4.11 -10.74 20.09
C ARG A 368 4.17 -12.27 20.01
N GLN A 369 3.78 -12.95 21.09
CA GLN A 369 3.70 -14.42 21.10
C GLN A 369 2.67 -14.91 20.10
N ALA A 370 1.45 -14.37 20.13
CA ALA A 370 0.40 -14.73 19.17
C ALA A 370 0.85 -14.49 17.72
N ALA A 371 1.53 -13.37 17.45
CA ALA A 371 2.09 -13.07 16.14
C ALA A 371 3.10 -14.11 15.69
N ALA A 372 4.01 -14.54 16.58
CA ALA A 372 4.99 -15.58 16.27
C ALA A 372 4.32 -16.93 15.95
N GLU A 373 3.28 -17.30 16.69
CA GLU A 373 2.51 -18.52 16.46
C GLU A 373 1.78 -18.49 15.11
N VAL A 374 1.11 -17.38 14.80
CA VAL A 374 0.41 -17.15 13.52
C VAL A 374 1.40 -17.21 12.35
N LEU A 375 2.53 -16.51 12.46
CA LEU A 375 3.57 -16.47 11.42
C LEU A 375 4.15 -17.86 11.17
N ALA A 376 4.41 -18.63 12.23
CA ALA A 376 4.94 -19.99 12.12
C ALA A 376 3.89 -20.98 11.57
N ALA A 377 2.61 -20.81 11.90
CA ALA A 377 1.53 -21.61 11.34
C ALA A 377 1.37 -21.36 9.83
N ALA A 378 1.42 -20.09 9.42
CA ALA A 378 1.36 -19.69 8.01
C ALA A 378 2.49 -20.30 7.17
N GLU A 379 3.71 -20.42 7.71
CA GLU A 379 4.83 -21.08 7.03
C GLU A 379 4.59 -22.58 6.78
N ARG A 380 3.92 -23.24 7.72
CA ARG A 380 3.59 -24.68 7.64
C ARG A 380 2.32 -24.96 6.84
N GLY A 381 1.59 -23.93 6.41
CA GLY A 381 0.28 -24.09 5.75
C GLY A 381 -0.83 -24.57 6.68
N GLY A 382 -0.66 -24.41 7.99
CA GLY A 382 -1.66 -24.77 9.00
C GLY A 382 -2.60 -23.62 9.34
N GLN A 383 -3.71 -23.92 10.03
CA GLN A 383 -4.58 -22.88 10.55
C GLN A 383 -3.91 -22.12 11.71
N PRO A 384 -4.00 -20.78 11.76
CA PRO A 384 -3.43 -19.98 12.83
C PRO A 384 -4.18 -20.17 14.16
N ALA A 385 -3.46 -19.99 15.27
CA ALA A 385 -4.07 -19.95 16.60
C ALA A 385 -5.02 -18.73 16.72
N PRO A 386 -6.08 -18.81 17.55
CA PRO A 386 -6.97 -17.68 17.77
C PRO A 386 -6.23 -16.47 18.35
N LEU A 387 -6.52 -15.28 17.82
CA LEU A 387 -5.94 -14.03 18.35
C LEU A 387 -6.28 -13.82 19.84
N PRO A 388 -5.38 -13.18 20.61
CA PRO A 388 -5.57 -12.96 22.04
C PRO A 388 -6.82 -12.11 22.31
N ALA A 389 -7.43 -12.30 23.49
CA ALA A 389 -8.66 -11.59 23.87
C ALA A 389 -8.48 -10.06 23.89
N SER A 390 -7.26 -9.57 24.15
CA SER A 390 -6.90 -8.15 24.08
C SER A 390 -7.17 -7.52 22.71
N MET A 391 -6.98 -8.28 21.61
CA MET A 391 -7.33 -7.85 20.24
C MET A 391 -8.81 -7.99 19.87
N ARG A 392 -9.59 -8.66 20.73
CA ARG A 392 -11.05 -8.74 20.60
C ARG A 392 -11.76 -7.59 21.32
N SER A 393 -11.02 -6.76 22.06
CA SER A 393 -11.55 -5.58 22.73
C SER A 393 -11.95 -4.48 21.73
N GLY A 394 -12.81 -3.56 22.17
CA GLY A 394 -13.46 -2.55 21.32
C GLY A 394 -12.54 -1.47 20.73
N THR A 395 -11.21 -1.58 20.90
CA THR A 395 -10.24 -0.61 20.40
C THR A 395 -9.75 -0.89 18.98
N ALA A 396 -10.05 -2.07 18.42
CA ALA A 396 -9.65 -2.46 17.07
C ALA A 396 -10.86 -2.59 16.13
N LEU A 397 -10.65 -2.22 14.87
CA LEU A 397 -11.65 -2.31 13.82
C LEU A 397 -12.29 -3.71 13.80
N ALA A 398 -13.63 -3.72 13.87
CA ALA A 398 -14.42 -4.91 13.62
C ALA A 398 -14.70 -5.00 12.11
N PRO A 399 -14.77 -6.21 11.53
CA PRO A 399 -14.97 -6.31 10.11
C PRO A 399 -16.28 -5.64 9.65
N VAL A 400 -16.21 -4.68 8.73
CA VAL A 400 -17.36 -3.95 8.18
C VAL A 400 -17.77 -4.61 6.86
N ARG A 401 -18.48 -5.74 6.96
CA ARG A 401 -18.81 -6.59 5.79
C ARG A 401 -20.20 -6.37 5.22
N GLU A 402 -21.10 -5.79 6.00
CA GLU A 402 -22.49 -5.61 5.59
C GLU A 402 -22.62 -4.32 4.75
N PRO A 403 -23.25 -4.37 3.57
CA PRO A 403 -23.43 -3.20 2.70
C PRO A 403 -24.01 -1.98 3.42
N GLU A 404 -24.94 -2.20 4.35
CA GLU A 404 -25.54 -1.12 5.13
C GLU A 404 -24.55 -0.46 6.10
N LYS A 405 -23.69 -1.25 6.76
CA LYS A 405 -22.64 -0.72 7.63
C LYS A 405 -21.59 0.06 6.83
N LEU A 406 -21.29 -0.35 5.59
CA LEU A 406 -20.41 0.39 4.69
C LEU A 406 -21.02 1.75 4.28
N ARG A 407 -22.32 1.81 4.01
CA ARG A 407 -23.00 3.11 3.76
C ARG A 407 -23.00 4.01 4.99
N GLN A 408 -23.22 3.44 6.17
CA GLN A 408 -23.13 4.20 7.43
C GLN A 408 -21.71 4.73 7.66
N LEU A 409 -20.69 3.92 7.36
CA LEU A 409 -19.30 4.36 7.39
C LEU A 409 -19.04 5.49 6.41
N ALA A 410 -19.56 5.42 5.19
CA ALA A 410 -19.42 6.47 4.18
C ALA A 410 -19.99 7.82 4.68
N ALA A 411 -21.17 7.81 5.30
CA ALA A 411 -21.77 9.01 5.89
C ALA A 411 -20.91 9.60 7.02
N ARG A 412 -20.32 8.74 7.87
CA ARG A 412 -19.41 9.20 8.93
C ARG A 412 -18.10 9.76 8.39
N LEU A 413 -17.56 9.17 7.33
CA LEU A 413 -16.35 9.67 6.66
C LEU A 413 -16.57 11.05 6.07
N ALA A 414 -17.72 11.31 5.45
CA ALA A 414 -18.06 12.64 4.96
C ALA A 414 -18.04 13.68 6.09
N ALA A 415 -18.62 13.35 7.25
CA ALA A 415 -18.59 14.22 8.43
C ALA A 415 -17.16 14.46 8.96
N VAL A 416 -16.28 13.45 8.94
CA VAL A 416 -14.86 13.63 9.31
C VAL A 416 -14.16 14.61 8.37
N LEU A 417 -14.38 14.49 7.06
CA LEU A 417 -13.78 15.41 6.08
C LEU A 417 -14.31 16.84 6.21
N ASP A 418 -15.60 17.01 6.49
CA ASP A 418 -16.18 18.34 6.73
C ASP A 418 -15.54 19.02 7.94
N LEU A 419 -15.25 18.26 9.00
CA LEU A 419 -14.53 18.74 10.18
C LEU A 419 -13.07 19.11 9.86
N GLU A 420 -12.35 18.26 9.10
CA GLU A 420 -10.99 18.57 8.63
C GLU A 420 -10.95 19.86 7.80
N LEU A 421 -11.93 20.04 6.91
CA LEU A 421 -12.04 21.22 6.06
C LEU A 421 -12.35 22.48 6.87
N ALA A 422 -13.23 22.38 7.88
CA ALA A 422 -13.54 23.48 8.77
C ALA A 422 -12.32 23.90 9.62
N ALA A 423 -11.54 22.93 10.09
CA ALA A 423 -10.31 23.20 10.86
C ALA A 423 -9.18 23.82 10.02
N SER A 424 -9.21 23.63 8.70
CA SER A 424 -8.17 24.11 7.76
C SER A 424 -8.40 25.54 7.25
N ARG A 425 -9.53 26.17 7.56
CA ARG A 425 -9.79 27.56 7.15
C ARG A 425 -9.03 28.54 8.06
N PRO A 426 -8.28 29.50 7.50
CA PRO A 426 -7.65 30.54 8.32
C PRO A 426 -8.74 31.37 9.03
N ALA A 427 -8.53 31.63 10.31
CA ALA A 427 -9.43 32.38 11.19
C ALA A 427 -9.56 33.86 10.82
#